data_AF-A0A349SW35-F1
#
_entry.id   AF-A0A349SW35-F1
#
_cell.length_a   1.000
_cell.length_b   1.000
_cell.length_c   1.000
_cell.angle_alpha   90.00
_cell.angle_beta   90.00
_cell.angle_gamma   90.00
#
_symmetry.space_group_name_H-M   'P 1'
#
loop_
_entity.id
_entity.type
_entity.pdbx_description
1 polymer ?
#
loop_
_entity_poly.entity_id
_entity_poly.type
_entity_poly.pdbx_seq_one_letter_code
_entity_poly.pdbx_strand_id
1 'polypeptide(L)'
;MSNSVVAEILIETLNDEPCELVKLHNGLIIALTPTALGCYRDQLSLRDPLGNGLLSFCALAPQQQIRFENQRCISTYSGGYVGLLDGKALLIAPYKVRLYPNNQDGLRGLNCLAELELPEIDVL
;
A
#
# COMPACT_ATOMS: atom_id res chain seq x y z
N MET A 1 -1.34 -19.48 13.16
CA MET A 1 -0.50 -19.02 12.05
C MET A 1 -1.25 -17.88 11.39
N SER A 2 -0.64 -16.70 11.33
CA SER A 2 -1.27 -15.51 10.77
C SER A 2 -1.37 -15.69 9.25
N ASN A 3 -2.58 -15.90 8.71
CA ASN A 3 -2.87 -15.95 7.27
C ASN A 3 -2.70 -14.58 6.59
N SER A 4 -1.74 -13.76 7.02
CA SER A 4 -1.55 -12.39 6.55
C SER A 4 -0.41 -12.35 5.55
N VAL A 5 -0.64 -11.74 4.37
CA VAL A 5 0.43 -11.47 3.40
C VAL A 5 1.37 -10.35 3.89
N VAL A 6 0.86 -9.51 4.80
CA VAL A 6 1.60 -8.43 5.47
C VAL A 6 2.44 -9.02 6.59
N ALA A 7 3.76 -8.84 6.48
CA ALA A 7 4.74 -9.24 7.48
C ALA A 7 4.95 -8.14 8.53
N GLU A 8 5.01 -6.88 8.11
CA GLU A 8 5.36 -5.76 8.99
C GLU A 8 4.81 -4.45 8.42
N ILE A 9 4.46 -3.50 9.31
CA ILE A 9 4.14 -2.12 8.95
C ILE A 9 5.22 -1.22 9.53
N LEU A 10 5.78 -0.34 8.69
CA LEU A 10 6.82 0.61 9.07
C LEU A 10 6.37 2.04 8.79
N ILE A 11 6.84 2.98 9.59
CA ILE A 11 6.60 4.42 9.39
C ILE A 11 7.90 5.03 8.89
N GLU A 12 7.82 5.78 7.81
CA GLU A 12 8.94 6.44 7.15
C GLU A 12 8.55 7.85 6.72
N THR A 13 9.54 8.60 6.26
CA THR A 13 9.33 9.88 5.58
C THR A 13 10.04 9.82 4.24
N LEU A 14 9.32 10.15 3.17
CA LEU A 14 9.84 10.15 1.81
C LEU A 14 9.64 11.53 1.21
N ASN A 15 10.73 12.20 0.82
CA ASN A 15 10.70 13.58 0.27
C ASN A 15 9.90 14.56 1.14
N ASP A 16 10.13 14.53 2.46
CA ASP A 16 9.42 15.34 3.47
C ASP A 16 7.90 15.07 3.59
N GLU A 17 7.38 14.04 2.93
CA GLU A 17 6.01 13.57 3.09
C GLU A 17 5.94 12.32 3.99
N PRO A 18 4.86 12.17 4.78
CA PRO A 18 4.66 10.96 5.57
C PRO A 18 4.46 9.76 4.65
N CYS A 19 5.08 8.64 5.01
CA CYS A 19 5.02 7.41 4.23
C CYS A 19 4.82 6.22 5.18
N GLU A 20 3.78 5.42 4.99
CA GLU A 20 3.61 4.17 5.73
C GLU A 20 3.85 3.00 4.78
N LEU A 21 4.70 2.07 5.19
CA LEU A 21 5.15 0.95 4.39
C LEU A 21 4.48 -0.33 4.84
N VAL A 22 3.92 -1.06 3.90
CA VAL A 22 3.46 -2.44 4.09
C VAL A 22 4.53 -3.37 3.53
N LYS A 23 5.27 -4.04 4.41
CA LYS A 23 6.23 -5.06 4.02
C LYS A 23 5.52 -6.40 3.90
N LEU A 24 5.65 -7.02 2.74
CA LEU A 24 5.12 -8.34 2.45
C LEU A 24 6.09 -9.43 2.90
N HIS A 25 5.59 -10.65 3.14
CA HIS A 25 6.45 -11.78 3.53
C HIS A 25 7.52 -12.16 2.50
N ASN A 26 7.29 -11.87 1.22
CA ASN A 26 8.27 -12.09 0.16
C ASN A 26 9.32 -10.96 0.04
N GLY A 27 9.27 -9.95 0.92
CA GLY A 27 10.23 -8.85 0.97
C GLY A 27 9.83 -7.59 0.20
N LEU A 28 8.81 -7.66 -0.67
CA LEU A 28 8.30 -6.48 -1.38
C LEU A 28 7.73 -5.46 -0.41
N ILE A 29 7.83 -4.19 -0.81
CA ILE A 29 7.31 -3.06 -0.05
C ILE A 29 6.23 -2.35 -0.85
N ILE A 30 5.05 -2.21 -0.26
CA ILE A 30 4.03 -1.27 -0.74
C ILE A 30 4.15 0.00 0.09
N ALA A 31 4.51 1.11 -0.55
CA ALA A 31 4.58 2.42 0.08
C ALA A 31 3.27 3.18 -0.15
N LEU A 32 2.71 3.73 0.92
CA LEU A 32 1.56 4.62 0.88
C LEU A 32 2.04 6.02 1.23
N THR A 33 1.78 7.00 0.35
CA THR A 33 1.93 8.44 0.65
C THR A 33 0.56 9.10 0.52
N PRO A 34 0.40 10.39 0.90
CA PRO A 34 -0.89 11.07 0.73
C PRO A 34 -1.34 11.11 -0.74
N THR A 35 -0.40 11.13 -1.67
CA THR A 35 -0.61 11.43 -3.08
C THR A 35 -0.36 10.23 -4.01
N ALA A 36 0.18 9.12 -3.52
CA ALA A 36 0.55 8.00 -4.37
C ALA A 36 0.62 6.66 -3.63
N LEU A 37 0.62 5.59 -4.42
CA LEU A 37 1.01 4.24 -4.03
C LEU A 37 2.26 3.84 -4.83
N GLY A 38 3.21 3.17 -4.19
CA GLY A 38 4.41 2.66 -4.84
C GLY A 38 4.68 1.21 -4.44
N CYS A 39 5.18 0.41 -5.38
CA CYS A 39 5.70 -0.93 -5.10
C CYS A 39 7.21 -0.92 -5.30
N TYR A 40 7.95 -1.35 -4.30
CA TYR A 40 9.41 -1.42 -4.31
C TYR A 40 9.88 -2.85 -4.06
N ARG A 41 11.03 -3.19 -4.62
CA ARG A 41 11.65 -4.52 -4.46
C ARG A 41 11.98 -4.83 -3.00
N ASP A 42 12.45 -3.83 -2.26
CA ASP A 42 12.84 -3.91 -0.87
C ASP A 42 12.83 -2.51 -0.23
N GLN A 43 13.08 -2.44 1.07
CA GLN A 43 13.07 -1.16 1.81
C GLN A 43 14.23 -0.24 1.42
N LEU A 44 15.40 -0.79 1.07
CA LEU A 44 16.58 -0.01 0.69
C LEU A 44 16.33 0.79 -0.60
N SER A 45 15.54 0.21 -1.50
CA SER A 45 15.14 0.78 -2.78
C SER A 45 14.35 2.08 -2.67
N LEU A 46 13.69 2.37 -1.53
CA LEU A 46 12.90 3.58 -1.37
C LEU A 46 13.74 4.87 -1.44
N ARG A 47 15.01 4.78 -1.04
CA ARG A 47 15.94 5.92 -1.01
C ARG A 47 17.00 5.84 -2.10
N ASP A 48 16.85 4.93 -3.06
CA ASP A 48 17.74 4.88 -4.22
C ASP A 48 17.52 6.12 -5.10
N PRO A 49 18.50 7.03 -5.21
CA PRO A 49 18.36 8.26 -5.99
C PRO A 49 18.16 8.00 -7.49
N LEU A 50 18.51 6.80 -7.97
CA LEU A 50 18.32 6.39 -9.35
C LEU A 50 17.00 5.64 -9.58
N GLY A 51 16.26 5.32 -8.52
CA GLY A 51 14.95 4.68 -8.59
C GLY A 51 14.98 3.23 -9.09
N ASN A 52 16.11 2.53 -9.05
CA ASN A 52 16.25 1.20 -9.68
C ASN A 52 15.40 0.10 -9.02
N GLY A 53 14.85 0.36 -7.84
CA GLY A 53 14.01 -0.59 -7.12
C GLY A 53 12.53 -0.26 -7.09
N LEU A 54 12.08 0.80 -7.77
CA LEU A 54 10.66 1.06 -7.99
C LEU A 54 10.14 0.11 -9.07
N LEU A 55 9.17 -0.73 -8.70
CA LEU A 55 8.59 -1.75 -9.58
C LEU A 55 7.30 -1.27 -10.22
N SER A 56 6.48 -0.54 -9.48
CA SER A 56 5.23 0.05 -9.97
C SER A 56 4.88 1.30 -9.17
N PHE A 57 4.14 2.21 -9.79
CA PHE A 57 3.74 3.47 -9.19
C PHE A 57 2.35 3.88 -9.68
N CYS A 58 1.52 4.38 -8.76
CA CYS A 58 0.19 4.87 -9.05
C CYS A 58 -0.05 6.19 -8.31
N ALA A 59 -0.15 7.30 -9.06
CA ALA A 59 -0.53 8.58 -8.48
C ALA A 59 -2.04 8.62 -8.19
N LEU A 60 -2.41 9.21 -7.07
CA LEU A 60 -3.80 9.40 -6.65
C LEU A 60 -4.33 10.76 -7.11
N ALA A 61 -5.54 10.78 -7.66
CA ALA A 61 -6.21 12.05 -7.93
C ALA A 61 -6.47 12.82 -6.62
N PRO A 62 -6.58 14.16 -6.65
CA PRO A 62 -6.79 14.97 -5.44
C PRO A 62 -7.95 14.50 -4.55
N GLN A 63 -9.04 14.02 -5.14
CA GLN A 63 -10.23 13.53 -4.41
C GLN A 63 -10.03 12.14 -3.78
N GLN A 64 -8.98 11.42 -4.18
CA GLN A 64 -8.69 10.04 -3.79
C GLN A 64 -7.49 9.95 -2.84
N GLN A 65 -6.88 11.08 -2.50
CA GLN A 65 -5.75 11.16 -1.59
C GLN A 65 -6.04 10.49 -0.24
N ILE A 66 -4.98 9.92 0.33
CA ILE A 66 -5.02 9.22 1.60
C ILE A 66 -4.73 10.23 2.71
N ARG A 67 -5.56 10.23 3.77
CA ARG A 67 -5.28 11.08 4.93
C ARG A 67 -4.32 10.39 5.87
N PHE A 68 -3.36 11.18 6.36
CA PHE A 68 -2.41 10.76 7.37
C PHE A 68 -2.69 11.52 8.67
N GLU A 69 -2.61 10.81 9.79
CA GLU A 69 -2.66 11.34 11.14
C GLU A 69 -1.44 10.84 11.90
N ASN A 70 -0.66 11.75 12.50
CA ASN A 70 0.58 11.41 13.22
C ASN A 70 1.54 10.50 12.43
N GLN A 71 1.75 10.80 11.14
CA GLN A 71 2.55 10.01 10.18
C GLN A 71 2.01 8.63 9.81
N ARG A 72 0.77 8.31 10.18
CA ARG A 72 0.15 7.01 9.88
C ARG A 72 -1.12 7.17 9.09
N CYS A 73 -1.45 6.17 8.26
CA CYS A 73 -2.71 6.09 7.55
C CYS A 73 -3.37 4.72 7.70
N ILE A 74 -2.67 3.68 8.15
CA ILE A 74 -3.18 2.32 8.33
C ILE A 74 -3.78 2.17 9.72
N SER A 75 -5.05 1.72 9.77
CA SER A 75 -5.78 1.46 11.02
C SER A 75 -5.73 -0.01 11.41
N THR A 76 -5.86 -0.92 10.44
CA THR A 76 -5.96 -2.38 10.67
C THR A 76 -5.45 -3.15 9.46
N TYR A 77 -5.03 -4.40 9.64
CA TYR A 77 -4.74 -5.31 8.53
C TYR A 77 -5.03 -6.77 8.90
N SER A 78 -5.47 -7.56 7.92
CA SER A 78 -5.73 -9.00 8.06
C SER A 78 -5.85 -9.66 6.69
N GLY A 79 -5.13 -10.75 6.43
CA GLY A 79 -5.40 -11.58 5.24
C GLY A 79 -5.21 -10.91 3.87
N GLY A 80 -4.40 -9.87 3.77
CA GLY A 80 -4.25 -9.05 2.55
C GLY A 80 -5.20 -7.85 2.48
N TYR A 81 -6.13 -7.72 3.42
CA TYR A 81 -6.88 -6.49 3.64
C TYR A 81 -6.09 -5.54 4.54
N VAL A 82 -6.08 -4.26 4.19
CA VAL A 82 -5.51 -3.16 4.99
C VAL A 82 -6.54 -2.03 5.04
N GLY A 83 -7.07 -1.76 6.23
CA GLY A 83 -7.98 -0.62 6.47
C GLY A 83 -7.20 0.65 6.74
N LEU A 84 -7.65 1.77 6.18
CA LEU A 84 -7.06 3.10 6.41
C LEU A 84 -7.86 3.90 7.46
N LEU A 85 -7.23 4.90 8.07
CA LEU A 85 -7.82 5.78 9.10
C LEU A 85 -8.97 6.64 8.54
N ASP A 86 -8.92 6.99 7.27
CA ASP A 86 -9.96 7.77 6.59
C ASP A 86 -11.14 6.93 6.06
N GLY A 87 -11.20 5.66 6.46
CA GLY A 87 -12.26 4.71 6.11
C GLY A 87 -12.06 4.00 4.78
N LYS A 88 -11.03 4.37 3.99
CA LYS A 88 -10.67 3.65 2.77
C LYS A 88 -10.13 2.26 3.07
N ALA A 89 -10.10 1.41 2.05
CA ALA A 89 -9.58 0.06 2.13
C ALA A 89 -8.56 -0.20 1.02
N LEU A 90 -7.45 -0.80 1.38
CA LEU A 90 -6.44 -1.31 0.46
C LEU A 90 -6.50 -2.84 0.46
N LEU A 91 -6.65 -3.43 -0.72
CA LEU A 91 -6.69 -4.87 -0.91
C LEU A 91 -5.44 -5.32 -1.67
N ILE A 92 -4.68 -6.21 -1.05
CA ILE A 92 -3.48 -6.84 -1.59
C ILE A 92 -3.89 -8.21 -2.13
N ALA A 93 -3.83 -8.36 -3.44
CA ALA A 93 -4.18 -9.58 -4.15
C ALA A 93 -2.96 -10.08 -4.95
N PRO A 94 -2.98 -11.30 -5.48
CA PRO A 94 -1.96 -11.74 -6.42
C PRO A 94 -1.84 -10.73 -7.57
N TYR A 95 -0.61 -10.29 -7.84
CA TYR A 95 -0.23 -9.38 -8.92
C TYR A 95 -0.75 -7.93 -8.85
N LYS A 96 -1.51 -7.54 -7.81
CA LYS A 96 -1.99 -6.15 -7.70
C LYS A 96 -2.44 -5.75 -6.31
N VAL A 97 -2.40 -4.44 -6.08
CA VAL A 97 -2.97 -3.76 -4.93
C VAL A 97 -4.03 -2.79 -5.43
N ARG A 98 -5.16 -2.73 -4.74
CA ARG A 98 -6.27 -1.84 -5.10
C ARG A 98 -6.70 -1.00 -3.91
N LEU A 99 -6.93 0.28 -4.17
CA LEU A 99 -7.50 1.22 -3.21
C LEU A 99 -9.00 1.41 -3.49
N TYR A 100 -9.78 1.35 -2.43
CA TYR A 100 -11.24 1.44 -2.45
C TYR A 100 -11.71 2.54 -1.48
N PRO A 101 -12.86 3.18 -1.77
CA PRO A 101 -13.37 4.27 -0.94
C PRO A 101 -13.82 3.79 0.45
N ASN A 102 -14.16 2.51 0.58
CA ASN A 102 -14.58 1.89 1.83
C ASN A 102 -14.42 0.36 1.77
N ASN A 103 -14.61 -0.30 2.92
CA ASN A 103 -14.51 -1.75 3.05
C ASN A 103 -15.55 -2.52 2.21
N GLN A 104 -16.80 -2.05 2.14
CA GLN A 104 -17.86 -2.74 1.40
C GLN A 104 -17.56 -2.81 -0.10
N ASP A 105 -17.04 -1.72 -0.66
CA ASP A 105 -16.60 -1.64 -2.05
C ASP A 105 -15.37 -2.52 -2.31
N GLY A 106 -14.43 -2.58 -1.36
CA GLY A 106 -13.27 -3.48 -1.44
C GLY A 106 -13.65 -4.95 -1.47
N LEU A 107 -14.58 -5.39 -0.61
CA LEU A 107 -15.07 -6.77 -0.57
C LEU A 107 -15.83 -7.16 -1.85
N ARG A 108 -16.46 -6.19 -2.52
CA ARG A 108 -17.23 -6.42 -3.76
C ARG A 108 -16.42 -6.15 -5.03
N GLY A 109 -15.23 -5.55 -4.90
CA GLY A 109 -14.40 -5.13 -6.03
C GLY A 109 -14.99 -3.98 -6.86
N LEU A 110 -15.78 -3.09 -6.26
CA LEU A 110 -16.46 -1.98 -6.94
C LEU A 110 -15.79 -0.64 -6.68
N ASN A 111 -16.01 0.37 -7.54
CA ASN A 111 -15.54 1.74 -7.34
C ASN A 111 -14.03 1.86 -7.03
N CYS A 112 -13.20 1.06 -7.71
CA CYS A 112 -11.75 1.10 -7.53
C CYS A 112 -11.22 2.52 -7.76
N LEU A 113 -10.53 3.07 -6.76
CA LEU A 113 -9.97 4.42 -6.81
C LEU A 113 -8.61 4.42 -7.51
N ALA A 114 -7.78 3.44 -7.19
CA ALA A 114 -6.43 3.28 -7.73
C ALA A 114 -6.04 1.81 -7.77
N GLU A 115 -5.23 1.43 -8.76
CA GLU A 115 -4.67 0.09 -8.91
C GLU A 115 -3.17 0.20 -9.12
N LEU A 116 -2.42 -0.60 -8.38
CA LEU A 116 -0.97 -0.72 -8.43
C LEU A 116 -0.62 -2.16 -8.80
N GLU A 117 0.12 -2.34 -9.88
CA GLU A 117 0.59 -3.67 -10.28
C GLU A 117 1.69 -4.17 -9.33
N LEU A 118 1.64 -5.45 -9.01
CA LEU A 118 2.67 -6.14 -8.26
C LEU A 118 3.32 -7.22 -9.14
N PRO A 119 4.60 -7.53 -8.90
CA PRO A 119 5.16 -8.82 -9.28
C PRO A 119 4.35 -9.98 -8.69
N GLU A 120 4.58 -11.19 -9.20
CA GLU A 120 3.98 -12.39 -8.64
C GLU A 120 4.30 -12.51 -7.14
N ILE A 121 3.25 -12.65 -6.33
CA ILE A 121 3.34 -12.83 -4.89
C ILE A 121 2.49 -14.04 -4.48
N ASP A 122 3.01 -14.88 -3.60
CA ASP A 122 2.24 -15.94 -2.97
C ASP A 122 1.34 -15.34 -1.88
N VAL A 123 0.02 -15.51 -2.02
CA VAL A 123 -0.99 -15.01 -1.06
C VAL A 123 -1.59 -16.17 -0.26
N LEU A 124 -0.78 -17.18 0.04
CA LEU A 124 -1.17 -18.44 0.69
C LEU A 124 -1.23 -18.32 2.22
#